data_AF-A0A0C9R1R6-F1
#
_entry.id   AF-A0A0C9R1R6-F1
#
_cell.length_a   1.000
_cell.length_b   1.000
_cell.length_c   1.000
_cell.angle_alpha   90.00
_cell.angle_beta   90.00
_cell.angle_gamma   90.00
#
_symmetry.space_group_name_H-M   'P 1'
#
loop_
_entity.id
_entity.type
_entity.pdbx_description
1 polymer ?
#
loop_
_entity_poly.entity_id
_entity_poly.type
_entity_poly.pdbx_seq_one_letter_code
_entity_poly.pdbx_strand_id
1 'polypeptide(L)'
;MGSRDVISNLDKVLLHLETKEFSVEPLILQSLQQLTQWVADLTLHLMASLPQQVYNHMRFPGGGLISDAKSLNMLRELLVIFRMWGFISESCLPAYTKMTDNLDVLSLLFKLLTKTLLNHGSEPDETLLDECCLLPSQILIPSIDLGNHTEGVASPALFLNSLPMQFEFGIPPDFLHVPSKLHPVEGSVSMPSKMDIVRHISLGTNPASARHCTRCFSMSMVRPGVKAGTIRAWEQRWVRFCPCGGQWRLVV
;
A
#
# COMPACT_ATOMS: atom_id res chain seq x y z
N MET A 1 -10.70 30.14 -11.92
CA MET A 1 -9.84 29.07 -12.48
C MET A 1 -8.35 29.22 -12.13
N GLY A 2 -7.92 30.10 -11.20
CA GLY A 2 -6.49 30.38 -10.98
C GLY A 2 -5.75 29.51 -9.96
N SER A 3 -6.38 29.11 -8.83
CA SER A 3 -5.65 28.46 -7.72
C SER A 3 -5.79 26.93 -7.67
N ARG A 4 -6.91 26.36 -8.12
CA ARG A 4 -7.16 24.90 -8.10
C ARG A 4 -6.28 24.13 -9.11
N ASP A 5 -5.98 24.75 -10.25
CA ASP A 5 -5.11 24.15 -11.28
C ASP A 5 -3.62 24.21 -10.89
N VAL A 6 -3.24 25.11 -9.99
CA VAL A 6 -1.86 25.19 -9.46
C VAL A 6 -1.63 24.07 -8.47
N ILE A 7 -2.56 23.85 -7.52
CA ILE A 7 -2.42 22.83 -6.48
C ILE A 7 -2.57 21.39 -7.00
N SER A 8 -3.20 21.20 -8.17
CA SER A 8 -3.39 19.88 -8.79
C SER A 8 -2.29 19.53 -9.79
N ASN A 9 -1.35 20.45 -10.05
CA ASN A 9 -0.22 20.24 -10.95
C ASN A 9 1.07 20.08 -10.12
N LEU A 10 1.65 18.88 -10.18
CA LEU A 10 2.82 18.53 -9.39
C LEU A 10 4.00 19.47 -9.66
N ASP A 11 4.36 19.71 -10.93
CA ASP A 11 5.50 20.56 -11.27
C ASP A 11 5.31 22.01 -10.81
N LYS A 12 4.07 22.55 -10.87
CA LYS A 12 3.77 23.89 -10.32
C LYS A 12 3.90 23.93 -8.81
N VAL A 13 3.54 22.87 -8.09
CA VAL A 13 3.74 22.80 -6.64
C VAL A 13 5.22 22.81 -6.29
N LEU A 14 6.06 22.08 -7.05
CA LEU A 14 7.50 22.03 -6.83
C LEU A 14 8.18 23.40 -6.96
N LEU A 15 7.67 24.31 -7.80
CA LEU A 15 8.21 25.68 -7.94
C LEU A 15 8.14 26.49 -6.64
N HIS A 16 7.31 26.08 -5.68
CA HIS A 16 7.13 26.77 -4.40
C HIS A 16 7.89 26.10 -3.26
N LEU A 17 8.69 25.06 -3.54
CA LEU A 17 9.42 24.29 -2.53
C LEU A 17 10.93 24.49 -2.66
N GLU A 18 11.62 24.56 -1.52
CA GLU A 18 13.07 24.62 -1.49
C GLU A 18 13.66 23.22 -1.58
N THR A 19 14.30 22.89 -2.70
CA THR A 19 14.86 21.55 -2.96
C THR A 19 15.87 21.07 -1.91
N LYS A 20 16.55 22.00 -1.24
CA LYS A 20 17.54 21.69 -0.20
C LYS A 20 16.94 21.04 1.04
N GLU A 21 15.70 21.36 1.39
CA GLU A 21 15.02 20.81 2.57
C GLU A 21 14.71 19.30 2.42
N PHE A 22 14.69 18.80 1.19
CA PHE A 22 14.33 17.43 0.84
C PHE A 22 15.54 16.59 0.41
N SER A 23 16.75 17.13 0.55
CA SER A 23 17.99 16.44 0.25
C SER A 23 18.21 15.25 1.19
N VAL A 24 18.40 14.07 0.61
CA VAL A 24 18.72 12.84 1.35
C VAL A 24 19.89 12.15 0.65
N GLU A 25 20.78 11.54 1.43
CA GLU A 25 21.92 10.80 0.87
C GLU A 25 21.46 9.66 -0.07
N PRO A 26 22.09 9.46 -1.24
CA PRO A 26 21.65 8.46 -2.22
C PRO A 26 21.52 7.03 -1.68
N LEU A 27 22.40 6.61 -0.77
CA LEU A 27 22.34 5.29 -0.13
C LEU A 27 21.11 5.11 0.76
N ILE A 28 20.68 6.20 1.42
CA ILE A 28 19.46 6.20 2.22
C ILE A 28 18.24 6.12 1.28
N LEU A 29 18.23 6.91 0.20
CA LEU A 29 17.16 6.87 -0.81
C LEU A 29 17.00 5.48 -1.42
N GLN A 30 18.09 4.84 -1.84
CA GLN A 30 18.07 3.49 -2.37
C GLN A 30 17.47 2.48 -1.38
N SER A 31 17.75 2.67 -0.09
CA SER A 31 17.21 1.81 0.95
C SER A 31 15.69 1.96 1.11
N LEU A 32 15.14 3.15 0.86
CA LEU A 32 13.71 3.44 0.96
C LEU A 32 12.90 2.99 -0.27
N GLN A 33 13.55 2.54 -1.35
CA GLN A 33 12.92 2.22 -2.63
C GLN A 33 11.67 1.35 -2.52
N GLN A 34 11.72 0.31 -1.69
CA GLN A 34 10.62 -0.65 -1.56
C GLN A 34 9.41 -0.04 -0.83
N LEU A 35 9.66 0.85 0.14
CA LEU A 35 8.60 1.63 0.80
C LEU A 35 8.02 2.68 -0.16
N THR A 36 8.87 3.34 -0.94
CA THR A 36 8.47 4.28 -1.99
C THR A 36 7.58 3.60 -3.04
N GLN A 37 7.97 2.40 -3.50
CA GLN A 37 7.17 1.59 -4.41
C GLN A 37 5.83 1.21 -3.77
N TRP A 38 5.83 0.72 -2.53
CA TRP A 38 4.59 0.32 -1.85
C TRP A 38 3.60 1.48 -1.68
N VAL A 39 4.08 2.69 -1.36
CA VAL A 39 3.21 3.89 -1.26
C VAL A 39 2.63 4.26 -2.62
N ALA A 40 3.41 4.17 -3.69
CA ALA A 40 2.95 4.44 -5.04
C ALA A 40 1.91 3.41 -5.51
N ASP A 41 2.18 2.13 -5.28
CA ASP A 41 1.27 1.03 -5.58
C ASP A 41 -0.04 1.17 -4.80
N LEU A 42 0.04 1.48 -3.49
CA LEU A 42 -1.14 1.75 -2.66
C LEU A 42 -1.97 2.90 -3.23
N THR A 43 -1.32 3.98 -3.62
CA THR A 43 -2.00 5.15 -4.20
C THR A 43 -2.69 4.78 -5.51
N LEU A 44 -1.98 4.08 -6.39
CA LEU A 44 -2.53 3.60 -7.67
C LEU A 44 -3.72 2.65 -7.45
N HIS A 45 -3.60 1.73 -6.50
CA HIS A 45 -4.66 0.78 -6.14
C HIS A 45 -5.90 1.51 -5.59
N LEU A 46 -5.72 2.49 -4.69
CA LEU A 46 -6.82 3.29 -4.15
C LEU A 46 -7.53 4.07 -5.26
N MET A 47 -6.79 4.76 -6.13
CA MET A 47 -7.38 5.53 -7.23
C MET A 47 -8.10 4.63 -8.24
N ALA A 48 -7.51 3.50 -8.63
CA ALA A 48 -8.14 2.54 -9.54
C ALA A 48 -9.40 1.89 -8.92
N SER A 49 -9.45 1.75 -7.60
CA SER A 49 -10.62 1.21 -6.90
C SER A 49 -11.76 2.21 -6.72
N LEU A 50 -11.50 3.52 -6.83
CA LEU A 50 -12.48 4.57 -6.50
C LEU A 50 -13.82 4.40 -7.23
N PRO A 51 -13.86 4.18 -8.57
CA PRO A 51 -15.12 3.99 -9.29
C PRO A 51 -15.92 2.77 -8.79
N GLN A 52 -15.23 1.68 -8.46
CA GLN A 52 -15.87 0.47 -7.94
C GLN A 52 -16.42 0.69 -6.53
N GLN A 53 -15.73 1.48 -5.70
CA GLN A 53 -16.23 1.84 -4.37
C GLN A 53 -17.49 2.72 -4.45
N VAL A 54 -17.57 3.60 -5.45
CA VAL A 54 -18.68 4.54 -5.65
C VAL A 54 -19.87 3.85 -6.33
N TYR A 55 -19.70 3.33 -7.55
CA TYR A 55 -20.79 2.78 -8.35
C TYR A 55 -21.25 1.39 -7.90
N ASN A 56 -20.31 0.53 -7.48
CA ASN A 56 -20.62 -0.85 -7.10
C ASN A 56 -20.70 -1.04 -5.57
N HIS A 57 -20.55 0.03 -4.80
CA HIS A 57 -20.50 0.02 -3.33
C HIS A 57 -19.49 -1.00 -2.76
N MET A 58 -18.40 -1.23 -3.50
CA MET A 58 -17.39 -2.21 -3.14
C MET A 58 -16.67 -1.78 -1.88
N ARG A 59 -16.63 -2.66 -0.89
CA ARG A 59 -15.89 -2.44 0.36
C ARG A 59 -14.86 -3.53 0.54
N PHE A 60 -13.64 -3.12 0.84
CA PHE A 60 -12.53 -4.01 1.14
C PHE A 60 -11.65 -3.39 2.24
N PRO A 61 -10.91 -4.20 3.00
CA PRO A 61 -9.96 -3.70 3.99
C PRO A 61 -9.02 -2.66 3.38
N GLY A 62 -8.82 -1.53 4.05
CA GLY A 62 -7.99 -0.43 3.55
C GLY A 62 -8.65 0.47 2.49
N GLY A 63 -9.76 0.07 1.85
CA GLY A 63 -10.46 0.90 0.86
C GLY A 63 -10.93 2.24 1.44
N GLY A 64 -11.33 2.26 2.72
CA GLY A 64 -11.75 3.48 3.43
C GLY A 64 -10.66 4.55 3.60
N LEU A 65 -9.39 4.25 3.30
CA LEU A 65 -8.32 5.26 3.26
C LEU A 65 -8.63 6.38 2.25
N ILE A 66 -9.39 6.08 1.19
CA ILE A 66 -9.80 7.08 0.20
C ILE A 66 -10.80 8.10 0.75
N SER A 67 -11.49 7.78 1.85
CA SER A 67 -12.42 8.67 2.54
C SER A 67 -11.78 9.41 3.72
N ASP A 68 -10.53 9.11 4.07
CA ASP A 68 -9.79 9.77 5.14
C ASP A 68 -8.89 10.87 4.58
N ALA A 69 -9.26 12.14 4.80
CA ALA A 69 -8.53 13.31 4.31
C ALA A 69 -7.07 13.32 4.77
N LYS A 70 -6.78 12.82 5.99
CA LYS A 70 -5.42 12.78 6.52
C LYS A 70 -4.55 11.79 5.76
N SER A 71 -5.07 10.60 5.47
CA SER A 71 -4.42 9.58 4.66
C SER A 71 -4.19 10.08 3.23
N LEU A 72 -5.21 10.67 2.58
CA LEU A 72 -5.07 11.26 1.25
C LEU A 72 -3.98 12.33 1.20
N ASN A 73 -3.96 13.25 2.17
CA ASN A 73 -2.96 14.30 2.21
C ASN A 73 -1.54 13.75 2.45
N MET A 74 -1.40 12.73 3.31
CA MET A 74 -0.13 12.05 3.53
C MET A 74 0.40 11.39 2.25
N LEU A 75 -0.45 10.67 1.51
CA LEU A 75 -0.07 10.09 0.23
C LEU A 75 0.35 11.18 -0.77
N ARG A 76 -0.44 12.26 -0.86
CA ARG A 76 -0.18 13.40 -1.74
C ARG A 76 1.19 14.04 -1.44
N GLU A 77 1.50 14.30 -0.17
CA GLU A 77 2.80 14.85 0.25
C GLU A 77 3.96 13.90 -0.04
N LEU A 78 3.78 12.59 0.18
CA LEU A 78 4.79 11.59 -0.15
C LEU A 78 5.10 11.56 -1.65
N LEU A 79 4.09 11.70 -2.53
CA LEU A 79 4.34 11.77 -3.99
C LEU A 79 5.18 13.00 -4.37
N VAL A 80 4.98 14.14 -3.71
CA VAL A 80 5.82 15.34 -3.90
C VAL A 80 7.25 15.05 -3.48
N ILE A 81 7.45 14.45 -2.30
CA ILE A 81 8.77 14.07 -1.81
C ILE A 81 9.47 13.10 -2.78
N PHE A 82 8.76 12.10 -3.29
CA PHE A 82 9.31 11.16 -4.27
C PHE A 82 9.75 11.87 -5.55
N ARG A 83 8.95 12.81 -6.06
CA ARG A 83 9.32 13.62 -7.23
C ARG A 83 10.58 14.44 -6.99
N MET A 84 10.72 15.04 -5.80
CA MET A 84 11.92 15.78 -5.41
C MET A 84 13.15 14.88 -5.34
N TRP A 85 13.02 13.70 -4.75
CA TRP A 85 14.10 12.71 -4.72
C TRP A 85 14.48 12.23 -6.12
N GLY A 86 13.54 12.19 -7.06
CA GLY A 86 13.81 11.90 -8.47
C GLY A 86 14.80 12.86 -9.13
N PHE A 87 14.85 14.13 -8.70
CA PHE A 87 15.88 15.08 -9.18
C PHE A 87 17.28 14.78 -8.63
N ILE A 88 17.37 14.06 -7.50
CA ILE A 88 18.63 13.61 -6.91
C ILE A 88 19.08 12.31 -7.59
N SER A 89 18.16 11.35 -7.75
CA SER A 89 18.42 10.08 -8.39
C SER A 89 17.14 9.49 -8.97
N GLU A 90 17.01 9.42 -10.29
CA GLU A 90 15.80 8.86 -10.92
C GLU A 90 15.51 7.41 -10.51
N SER A 91 16.55 6.65 -10.16
CA SER A 91 16.41 5.27 -9.66
C SER A 91 15.63 5.15 -8.35
N CYS A 92 15.40 6.27 -7.63
CA CYS A 92 14.63 6.27 -6.40
C CYS A 92 13.11 6.46 -6.63
N LEU A 93 12.70 6.74 -7.87
CA LEU A 93 11.30 6.91 -8.22
C LEU A 93 10.59 5.56 -8.23
N PRO A 94 9.28 5.51 -7.93
CA PRO A 94 8.48 4.32 -8.14
C PRO A 94 8.52 3.89 -9.62
N ALA A 95 8.66 2.59 -9.84
CA ALA A 95 8.58 1.99 -11.15
C ALA A 95 7.13 1.58 -11.46
N TYR A 96 6.69 1.82 -12.70
CA TYR A 96 5.36 1.47 -13.17
C TYR A 96 5.46 0.69 -14.47
N THR A 97 4.64 -0.35 -14.62
CA THR A 97 4.46 -1.01 -15.91
C THR A 97 3.40 -0.26 -16.69
N LYS A 98 3.83 0.59 -17.63
CA LYS A 98 2.95 1.45 -18.44
C LYS A 98 2.54 0.73 -19.72
N MET A 99 1.27 0.86 -20.08
CA MET A 99 0.72 0.42 -21.36
C MET A 99 0.55 1.59 -22.35
N THR A 100 0.77 2.82 -21.88
CA THR A 100 0.70 4.05 -22.68
C THR A 100 2.03 4.80 -22.61
N ASP A 101 2.51 5.23 -23.78
CA ASP A 101 3.76 5.99 -23.90
C ASP A 101 3.65 7.39 -23.26
N ASN A 102 4.79 7.91 -22.77
CA ASN A 102 4.94 9.26 -22.23
C ASN A 102 4.02 9.63 -21.04
N LEU A 103 3.43 8.64 -20.36
CA LEU A 103 2.62 8.89 -19.18
C LEU A 103 3.49 9.17 -17.94
N ASP A 104 3.33 10.37 -17.36
CA ASP A 104 3.85 10.70 -16.04
C ASP A 104 2.85 10.23 -14.96
N VAL A 105 3.03 8.99 -14.52
CA VAL A 105 2.15 8.34 -13.54
C VAL A 105 2.16 9.06 -12.20
N LEU A 106 3.31 9.58 -11.76
CA LEU A 106 3.41 10.25 -10.46
C LEU A 106 2.61 11.55 -10.47
N SER A 107 2.73 12.32 -11.55
CA SER A 107 1.92 13.54 -11.76
C SER A 107 0.43 13.23 -11.90
N LEU A 108 0.05 12.15 -12.59
CA LEU A 108 -1.33 11.70 -12.70
C LEU A 108 -1.92 11.33 -11.33
N LEU A 109 -1.23 10.49 -10.55
CA LEU A 109 -1.69 10.09 -9.22
C LEU A 109 -1.80 11.29 -8.26
N PHE A 110 -0.85 12.22 -8.32
CA PHE A 110 -0.91 13.46 -7.55
C PHE A 110 -2.16 14.29 -7.89
N LYS A 111 -2.47 14.43 -9.20
CA LYS A 111 -3.67 15.13 -9.67
C LYS A 111 -4.95 14.45 -9.17
N LEU A 112 -5.06 13.13 -9.32
CA LEU A 112 -6.24 12.36 -8.89
C LEU A 112 -6.46 12.46 -7.38
N LEU A 113 -5.41 12.21 -6.59
CA LEU A 113 -5.46 12.38 -5.13
C LEU A 113 -5.88 13.79 -4.72
N THR A 114 -5.34 14.82 -5.39
CA THR A 114 -5.67 16.21 -5.09
C THR A 114 -7.14 16.50 -5.39
N LYS A 115 -7.68 16.02 -6.52
CA LYS A 115 -9.11 16.12 -6.83
C LYS A 115 -9.96 15.42 -5.79
N THR A 116 -9.61 14.18 -5.41
CA THR A 116 -10.32 13.43 -4.35
C THR A 116 -10.31 14.18 -3.02
N LEU A 117 -9.17 14.75 -2.63
CA LEU A 117 -9.03 15.52 -1.38
C LEU A 117 -9.82 16.83 -1.41
N LEU A 118 -9.83 17.55 -2.53
CA LEU A 118 -10.59 18.80 -2.68
C LEU A 118 -12.10 18.60 -2.64
N ASN A 119 -12.56 17.42 -3.07
CA ASN A 119 -13.96 17.01 -3.02
C ASN A 119 -14.28 16.17 -1.77
N HIS A 120 -13.38 16.15 -0.77
CA HIS A 120 -13.59 15.36 0.45
C HIS A 120 -14.92 15.71 1.14
N GLY A 121 -15.66 14.67 1.54
CA GLY A 121 -17.00 14.81 2.14
C GLY A 121 -18.14 15.05 1.14
N SER A 122 -17.85 15.19 -0.15
CA SER A 122 -18.84 15.26 -1.24
C SER A 122 -18.77 14.00 -2.11
N GLU A 123 -19.80 13.79 -2.94
CA GLU A 123 -19.71 12.76 -3.98
C GLU A 123 -18.60 13.12 -5.00
N PRO A 124 -17.77 12.15 -5.41
CA PRO A 124 -16.74 12.38 -6.43
C PRO A 124 -17.37 12.83 -7.75
N ASP A 125 -16.75 13.80 -8.41
CA ASP A 125 -17.21 14.25 -9.71
C ASP A 125 -17.03 13.16 -10.79
N GLU A 126 -17.96 13.10 -11.77
CA GLU A 126 -17.92 12.10 -12.86
C GLU A 126 -16.59 12.15 -13.64
N THR A 127 -15.99 13.33 -13.80
CA THR A 127 -14.72 13.47 -14.53
C THR A 127 -13.57 12.76 -13.82
N LEU A 128 -13.55 12.80 -12.48
CA LEU A 128 -12.58 12.10 -11.64
C LEU A 128 -12.79 10.59 -11.73
N LEU A 129 -14.05 10.15 -11.72
CA LEU A 129 -14.39 8.74 -11.84
C LEU A 129 -13.99 8.18 -13.21
N ASP A 130 -14.28 8.90 -14.30
CA ASP A 130 -13.84 8.57 -15.66
C ASP A 130 -12.32 8.46 -15.75
N GLU A 131 -11.58 9.44 -15.22
CA GLU A 131 -10.11 9.40 -15.22
C GLU A 131 -9.57 8.20 -14.43
N CYS A 132 -10.17 7.86 -13.29
CA CYS A 132 -9.80 6.68 -12.51
C CYS A 132 -10.12 5.36 -13.24
N CYS A 133 -11.25 5.29 -13.96
CA CYS A 133 -11.64 4.14 -14.78
C CYS A 133 -10.63 3.85 -15.90
N LEU A 134 -9.91 4.86 -16.39
CA LEU A 134 -8.90 4.69 -17.43
C LEU A 134 -7.58 4.10 -16.90
N LEU A 135 -7.31 4.17 -15.59
CA LEU A 135 -6.03 3.72 -15.02
C LEU A 135 -5.63 2.29 -15.42
N PRO A 136 -6.51 1.26 -15.31
CA PRO A 136 -6.14 -0.11 -15.66
C PRO A 136 -5.80 -0.33 -17.13
N SER A 137 -6.24 0.56 -18.03
CA SER A 137 -5.89 0.52 -19.46
C SER A 137 -4.56 1.21 -19.77
N GLN A 138 -4.08 2.07 -18.88
CA GLN A 138 -2.87 2.86 -19.07
C GLN A 138 -1.67 2.31 -18.28
N ILE A 139 -1.94 1.68 -17.13
CA ILE A 139 -0.94 1.24 -16.16
C ILE A 139 -1.38 -0.10 -15.57
N LEU A 140 -0.43 -1.02 -15.40
CA LEU A 140 -0.67 -2.26 -14.67
C LEU A 140 -0.99 -1.96 -13.19
N ILE A 141 -2.18 -2.35 -12.73
CA ILE A 141 -2.59 -2.15 -11.34
C ILE A 141 -2.12 -3.35 -10.49
N PRO A 142 -1.24 -3.15 -9.50
CA PRO A 142 -0.87 -4.22 -8.59
C PRO A 142 -2.05 -4.58 -7.68
N SER A 143 -2.28 -5.87 -7.48
CA SER A 143 -3.17 -6.34 -6.42
C SER A 143 -2.46 -6.19 -5.07
N ILE A 144 -3.07 -5.47 -4.14
CA ILE A 144 -2.52 -5.26 -2.80
C ILE A 144 -3.47 -5.86 -1.78
N ASP A 145 -2.92 -6.72 -0.93
CA ASP A 145 -3.63 -7.21 0.23
C ASP A 145 -3.45 -6.24 1.40
N LEU A 146 -4.49 -5.45 1.67
CA LEU A 146 -4.58 -4.54 2.82
C LEU A 146 -5.32 -5.17 4.00
N GLY A 147 -5.75 -6.43 3.87
CA GLY A 147 -6.43 -7.18 4.91
C GLY A 147 -5.48 -7.69 5.98
N ASN A 148 -5.98 -7.78 7.21
CA ASN A 148 -5.35 -8.65 8.19
C ASN A 148 -5.78 -10.08 7.92
N HIS A 149 -4.83 -10.97 7.65
CA HIS A 149 -5.07 -12.41 7.62
C HIS A 149 -5.13 -12.96 9.05
N THR A 150 -6.16 -12.60 9.82
CA THR A 150 -6.35 -13.25 11.11
C THR A 150 -6.77 -14.70 10.85
N GLU A 151 -5.90 -15.64 11.21
CA GLU A 151 -6.24 -17.06 11.28
C GLU A 151 -6.65 -17.42 12.72
N GLY A 152 -7.33 -18.55 12.88
CA GLY A 152 -7.74 -19.02 14.19
C GLY A 152 -9.00 -18.34 14.73
N VAL A 153 -9.18 -18.34 16.06
CA VAL A 153 -10.40 -17.86 16.74
C VAL A 153 -10.68 -16.37 16.52
N ALA A 154 -9.66 -15.58 16.18
CA ALA A 154 -9.82 -14.15 15.86
C ALA A 154 -10.19 -13.89 14.38
N SER A 155 -10.35 -14.93 13.57
CA SER A 155 -10.85 -14.82 12.20
C SER A 155 -12.36 -14.56 12.21
N PRO A 156 -12.98 -14.24 11.05
CA PRO A 156 -14.43 -14.18 10.93
C PRO A 156 -15.15 -15.44 11.40
N ALA A 157 -14.45 -16.58 11.54
CA ALA A 157 -14.98 -17.81 12.09
C ALA A 157 -15.70 -17.63 13.44
N LEU A 158 -15.26 -16.69 14.29
CA LEU A 158 -15.92 -16.40 15.57
C LEU A 158 -17.38 -15.96 15.40
N PHE A 159 -17.67 -15.22 14.32
CA PHE A 159 -18.99 -14.67 14.02
C PHE A 159 -19.80 -15.57 13.08
N LEU A 160 -19.14 -16.48 12.37
CA LEU A 160 -19.77 -17.38 11.39
C LEU A 160 -20.17 -18.74 11.99
N ASN A 161 -19.58 -19.14 13.12
CA ASN A 161 -19.83 -20.44 13.76
C ASN A 161 -20.72 -20.31 14.99
N SER A 162 -21.45 -21.39 15.31
CA SER A 162 -22.20 -21.49 16.55
C SER A 162 -21.28 -21.58 17.77
N LEU A 163 -21.69 -20.94 18.86
CA LEU A 163 -20.96 -20.97 20.14
C LEU A 163 -21.59 -22.01 21.10
N PRO A 164 -20.78 -22.69 21.93
CA PRO A 164 -19.33 -22.59 22.03
C PRO A 164 -18.60 -23.36 20.91
N MET A 165 -17.48 -22.81 20.42
CA MET A 165 -16.60 -23.51 19.49
C MET A 165 -15.88 -24.67 20.18
N GLN A 166 -15.75 -25.80 19.48
CA GLN A 166 -15.07 -27.00 19.97
C GLN A 166 -13.67 -27.11 19.35
N PHE A 167 -12.68 -27.43 20.17
CA PHE A 167 -11.28 -27.58 19.77
C PHE A 167 -10.71 -28.88 20.35
N GLU A 168 -9.86 -29.55 19.58
CA GLU A 168 -9.10 -30.70 20.04
C GLU A 168 -7.61 -30.36 20.05
N PHE A 169 -6.90 -30.76 21.11
CA PHE A 169 -5.50 -30.43 21.27
C PHE A 169 -4.66 -31.02 20.13
N GLY A 170 -3.92 -30.16 19.43
CA GLY A 170 -3.05 -30.57 18.32
C GLY A 170 -3.76 -30.76 16.97
N ILE A 171 -5.08 -30.59 16.90
CA ILE A 171 -5.85 -30.70 15.66
C ILE A 171 -6.29 -29.31 15.21
N PRO A 172 -5.81 -28.81 14.04
CA PRO A 172 -6.28 -27.56 13.48
C PRO A 172 -7.73 -27.75 12.98
N PRO A 173 -8.70 -26.97 13.49
CA PRO A 173 -10.08 -27.08 13.03
C PRO A 173 -10.31 -26.42 11.67
N ASP A 174 -10.94 -27.13 10.75
CA ASP A 174 -11.20 -26.68 9.38
C ASP A 174 -12.00 -25.36 9.33
N PHE A 175 -12.93 -25.17 10.27
CA PHE A 175 -13.81 -23.99 10.31
C PHE A 175 -13.08 -22.67 10.63
N LEU A 176 -11.81 -22.71 11.07
CA LEU A 176 -11.00 -21.50 11.28
C LEU A 176 -10.32 -21.02 10.00
N HIS A 177 -10.27 -21.85 8.94
CA HIS A 177 -9.75 -21.48 7.63
C HIS A 177 -10.81 -20.74 6.82
N VAL A 178 -11.06 -19.48 7.19
CA VAL A 178 -11.93 -18.59 6.41
C VAL A 178 -11.09 -17.90 5.34
N PRO A 179 -11.27 -18.22 4.04
CA PRO A 179 -10.56 -17.51 2.99
C PRO A 179 -11.00 -16.05 2.98
N SER A 180 -10.03 -15.13 2.97
CA SER A 180 -10.31 -13.72 2.73
C SER A 180 -10.85 -13.57 1.32
N LYS A 181 -12.16 -13.32 1.19
CA LYS A 181 -12.77 -12.91 -0.08
C LYS A 181 -12.43 -11.44 -0.31
N LEU A 182 -11.18 -11.15 -0.65
CA LEU A 182 -10.84 -9.85 -1.19
C LEU A 182 -11.43 -9.80 -2.59
N HIS A 183 -12.27 -8.80 -2.82
CA HIS A 183 -12.65 -8.47 -4.18
C HIS A 183 -11.45 -7.72 -4.79
N PRO A 184 -10.72 -8.34 -5.74
CA PRO A 184 -9.64 -7.63 -6.39
C PRO A 184 -10.22 -6.45 -7.16
N VAL A 185 -9.48 -5.35 -7.19
CA VAL A 185 -9.78 -4.24 -8.09
C VAL A 185 -9.79 -4.78 -9.51
N GLU A 186 -10.84 -4.52 -10.27
CA GLU A 186 -10.94 -4.96 -11.67
C GLU A 186 -9.71 -4.52 -12.47
N GLY A 187 -9.14 -5.45 -13.27
CA GLY A 187 -7.91 -5.22 -14.01
C GLY A 187 -6.61 -5.29 -13.18
N SER A 188 -6.69 -5.54 -11.86
CA SER A 188 -5.49 -5.76 -11.05
C SER A 188 -4.87 -7.13 -11.27
N VAL A 189 -3.54 -7.18 -11.18
CA VAL A 189 -2.77 -8.42 -11.33
C VAL A 189 -2.23 -8.88 -9.97
N SER A 190 -2.57 -10.12 -9.61
CA SER A 190 -2.04 -10.76 -8.42
C SER A 190 -0.67 -11.37 -8.71
N MET A 191 0.31 -11.04 -7.87
CA MET A 191 1.63 -11.66 -7.92
C MET A 191 1.70 -12.72 -6.81
N PRO A 192 1.87 -14.01 -7.15
CA PRO A 192 1.93 -15.09 -6.16
C PRO A 192 3.27 -15.05 -5.43
N SER A 193 3.39 -14.17 -4.44
CA SER A 193 4.54 -14.10 -3.55
C SER A 193 4.09 -13.76 -2.15
N LYS A 194 4.68 -14.42 -1.16
CA LYS A 194 4.62 -13.95 0.23
C LYS A 194 5.34 -12.60 0.32
N MET A 195 4.82 -11.66 1.08
CA MET A 195 5.41 -10.34 1.27
C MET A 195 5.92 -10.17 2.71
N ASP A 196 7.07 -9.53 2.87
CA ASP A 196 7.57 -9.08 4.17
C ASP A 196 6.77 -7.85 4.61
N ILE A 197 6.01 -7.96 5.69
CA ILE A 197 5.15 -6.85 6.17
C ILE A 197 5.93 -5.65 6.73
N VAL A 198 7.21 -5.84 7.07
CA VAL A 198 8.06 -4.75 7.59
C VAL A 198 8.81 -4.06 6.46
N ARG A 199 9.28 -4.82 5.48
CA ARG A 199 10.17 -4.33 4.41
C ARG A 199 9.44 -4.10 3.09
N HIS A 200 8.22 -4.60 2.96
CA HIS A 200 7.44 -4.64 1.72
C HIS A 200 8.20 -5.26 0.54
N ILE A 201 8.97 -6.32 0.79
CA ILE A 201 9.68 -7.09 -0.24
C ILE A 201 9.07 -8.46 -0.44
N SER A 202 9.17 -8.97 -1.66
CA SER A 202 8.84 -10.35 -1.99
C SER A 202 9.76 -11.32 -1.24
N LEU A 203 9.14 -12.29 -0.57
CA LEU A 203 9.78 -13.39 0.14
C LEU A 203 9.80 -14.69 -0.68
N GLY A 204 9.24 -14.67 -1.88
CA GLY A 204 9.02 -15.87 -2.70
C GLY A 204 7.98 -16.82 -2.09
N THR A 205 8.03 -18.09 -2.50
CA THR A 205 7.07 -19.13 -2.09
C THR A 205 7.45 -19.79 -0.75
N ASN A 206 8.75 -20.02 -0.54
CA ASN A 206 9.28 -20.72 0.63
C ASN A 206 10.39 -19.91 1.32
N PRO A 207 10.05 -18.88 2.11
CA PRO A 207 11.05 -18.06 2.78
C PRO A 207 11.78 -18.83 3.88
N ALA A 208 13.10 -18.95 3.75
CA ALA A 208 13.96 -19.46 4.81
C ALA A 208 14.13 -18.41 5.92
N SER A 209 14.13 -18.83 7.19
CA SER A 209 14.38 -17.95 8.36
C SER A 209 13.41 -16.75 8.47
N ALA A 210 12.10 -17.02 8.39
CA ALA A 210 11.05 -16.03 8.61
C ALA A 210 10.43 -16.14 10.01
N ARG A 211 9.75 -15.08 10.42
CA ARG A 211 8.87 -15.05 11.58
C ARG A 211 7.45 -14.70 11.10
N HIS A 212 6.44 -15.31 11.71
CA HIS A 212 5.05 -14.95 11.49
C HIS A 212 4.49 -14.21 12.70
N CYS A 213 3.56 -13.31 12.45
CA CYS A 213 2.80 -12.67 13.52
C CYS A 213 1.78 -13.65 14.09
N THR A 214 1.69 -13.76 15.42
CA THR A 214 0.68 -14.61 16.09
C THR A 214 -0.75 -14.05 16.02
N ARG A 215 -0.93 -12.84 15.49
CA ARG A 215 -2.23 -12.15 15.38
C ARG A 215 -2.73 -12.11 13.94
N CYS A 216 -1.95 -11.53 13.02
CA CYS A 216 -2.35 -11.32 11.63
C CYS A 216 -1.62 -12.23 10.64
N PHE A 217 -0.79 -13.16 11.13
CA PHE A 217 -0.06 -14.17 10.35
C PHE A 217 0.87 -13.61 9.26
N SER A 218 1.00 -12.29 9.17
CA SER A 218 1.97 -11.62 8.32
C SER A 218 3.38 -12.10 8.62
N MET A 219 4.19 -12.21 7.57
CA MET A 219 5.55 -12.69 7.66
C MET A 219 6.56 -11.55 7.58
N SER A 220 7.72 -11.76 8.19
CA SER A 220 8.88 -10.89 8.02
C SER A 220 10.16 -11.73 8.17
N MET A 221 11.24 -11.38 7.47
CA MET A 221 12.53 -12.06 7.67
C MET A 221 13.11 -11.76 9.05
N VAL A 222 13.74 -12.77 9.67
CA VAL A 222 14.38 -12.65 10.98
C VAL A 222 15.65 -11.80 10.90
N ARG A 223 16.41 -11.90 9.80
CA ARG A 223 17.64 -11.14 9.59
C ARG A 223 17.49 -10.14 8.45
N PRO A 224 17.94 -8.88 8.61
CA PRO A 224 18.03 -7.94 7.50
C PRO A 224 19.01 -8.47 6.44
N GLY A 225 18.61 -8.42 5.16
CA GLY A 225 19.51 -8.62 4.04
C GLY A 225 20.41 -7.40 3.78
N VAL A 226 20.03 -6.21 4.25
CA VAL A 226 20.67 -4.93 3.91
C VAL A 226 21.35 -4.29 5.13
N LYS A 227 22.61 -3.88 4.98
CA LYS A 227 23.47 -3.35 6.05
C LYS A 227 23.33 -1.84 6.31
N ALA A 228 22.38 -1.16 5.65
CA ALA A 228 22.18 0.28 5.81
C ALA A 228 21.70 0.64 7.23
N GLY A 229 22.26 1.70 7.82
CA GLY A 229 21.89 2.17 9.17
C GLY A 229 20.40 2.56 9.27
N THR A 230 19.87 3.23 8.25
CA THR A 230 18.46 3.67 8.20
C THR A 230 17.47 2.51 8.21
N ILE A 231 17.75 1.43 7.45
CA ILE A 231 16.90 0.23 7.44
C ILE A 231 16.94 -0.46 8.78
N ARG A 232 18.11 -0.52 9.43
CA ARG A 232 18.19 -1.02 10.80
C ARG A 232 17.32 -0.21 11.74
N ALA A 233 17.35 1.12 11.68
CA ALA A 233 16.50 1.96 12.52
C ALA A 233 14.99 1.72 12.27
N TRP A 234 14.58 1.59 11.00
CA TRP A 234 13.21 1.22 10.64
C TRP A 234 12.80 -0.14 11.21
N GLU A 235 13.64 -1.16 11.04
CA GLU A 235 13.37 -2.52 11.50
C GLU A 235 13.31 -2.65 13.03
N GLN A 236 14.14 -1.89 13.74
CA GLN A 236 14.16 -1.91 15.21
C GLN A 236 12.80 -1.53 15.81
N ARG A 237 12.00 -0.70 15.13
CA ARG A 237 10.62 -0.37 15.54
C ARG A 237 9.73 -1.62 15.62
N TRP A 238 10.01 -2.62 14.80
CA TRP A 238 9.19 -3.81 14.59
C TRP A 238 9.91 -5.08 15.08
N VAL A 239 10.98 -4.94 15.86
CA VAL A 239 11.74 -6.11 16.33
C VAL A 239 10.92 -6.95 17.30
N ARG A 240 10.15 -6.31 18.20
CA ARG A 240 9.34 -6.99 19.22
C ARG A 240 7.95 -7.37 18.73
N PHE A 241 7.33 -6.52 17.92
CA PHE A 241 5.94 -6.67 17.50
C PHE A 241 5.78 -6.45 15.99
N CYS A 242 4.82 -7.16 15.41
CA CYS A 242 4.32 -6.92 14.06
C CYS A 242 3.69 -5.52 13.96
N PRO A 243 3.60 -4.92 12.77
CA PRO A 243 2.86 -3.67 12.58
C PRO A 243 1.42 -3.69 13.14
N CYS A 244 0.76 -4.86 13.18
CA CYS A 244 -0.56 -5.02 13.80
C CYS A 244 -0.55 -5.07 15.35
N GLY A 245 0.63 -5.02 15.98
CA GLY A 245 0.84 -5.16 17.43
C GLY A 245 0.98 -6.60 17.95
N GLY A 246 0.80 -7.62 17.10
CA GLY A 246 0.96 -9.02 17.51
C GLY A 246 2.42 -9.41 17.72
N GLN A 247 2.67 -10.45 18.52
CA GLN A 247 4.02 -10.96 18.77
C GLN A 247 4.54 -11.76 17.58
N TRP A 248 5.86 -11.82 17.46
CA TRP A 248 6.53 -12.65 16.47
C TRP A 248 6.77 -14.06 16.98
N ARG A 249 6.47 -15.06 16.15
CA ARG A 249 6.86 -16.45 16.33
C ARG A 249 7.77 -16.87 15.18
N LEU A 250 8.87 -17.56 15.50
CA LEU A 250 9.78 -18.09 14.48
C LEU A 250 9.11 -19.21 13.70
N VAL A 251 9.26 -19.17 12.38
CA VAL A 251 8.95 -20.28 11.49
C VAL A 251 10.24 -21.09 11.40
N VAL A 252 10.24 -22.29 12.00
CA VAL A 252 11.34 -23.26 11.92
C VAL A 252 11.07 -24.18 10.74
#